data_AF-A0A954YYH3-F1
#
_entry.id   AF-A0A954YYH3-F1
#
_cell.length_a   1.000
_cell.length_b   1.000
_cell.length_c   1.000
_cell.angle_alpha   90.00
_cell.angle_beta   90.00
_cell.angle_gamma   90.00
#
_symmetry.space_group_name_H-M   'P 1'
#
loop_
_entity.id
_entity.type
_entity.pdbx_description
1 polymer ?
#
loop_
_entity_poly.entity_id
_entity_poly.type
_entity_poly.pdbx_seq_one_letter_code
_entity_poly.pdbx_strand_id
1 'polypeptide(L)'
;LAGVVRAHVEAKLHGLPLVVGARLDLLDGIGPGDNGEAPGAEREIPNPRRAELLEDIQRLREEIRVGVTQKEMTDAHPTIVRIKELLAARQLEYDATPPTIPEFNGAEAETNRYAALDETQRQSDKLAARVDSKDRRLAAVVGRLAEIERIRASAMEHREAYHKAKAEMTRLKEDLNQWQEQIAPVSQVLYLDNKNRSVRFSAIQGAWVSPTPVTPKSSLVMLICMGIGGAVGVLVVLIAELLDHSYRTAKQLTTSLGLPVIESVGEIMTAANMRRRMIRKVLVMPVAATIAITAATSSGLLAYLSLENPAKYGRVADSARRTVNDLLGNQ
;
A
#
# COMPACT_ATOMS: atom_id res chain seq x y z
N LEU A 1 23.61 6.10 -4.92
CA LEU A 1 22.45 7.02 -5.06
C LEU A 1 22.31 8.02 -3.90
N ALA A 2 22.61 7.66 -2.64
CA ALA A 2 22.58 8.59 -1.51
C ALA A 2 23.70 9.66 -1.49
N GLY A 3 24.85 9.42 -2.12
CA GLY A 3 25.97 10.39 -2.15
C GLY A 3 25.78 11.55 -3.14
N VAL A 4 25.01 11.35 -4.22
CA VAL A 4 24.81 12.36 -5.28
C VAL A 4 23.82 13.43 -4.84
N VAL A 5 22.85 13.08 -4.00
CA VAL A 5 21.84 14.01 -3.47
C VAL A 5 22.46 14.98 -2.46
N ARG A 6 23.46 14.54 -1.67
CA ARG A 6 24.16 15.39 -0.70
C ARG A 6 24.99 16.48 -1.37
N ALA A 7 25.71 16.12 -2.44
CA ALA A 7 26.53 17.06 -3.22
C ALA A 7 25.68 18.11 -3.95
N HIS A 8 24.47 17.76 -4.38
CA HIS A 8 23.57 18.68 -5.10
C HIS A 8 22.89 19.71 -4.18
N VAL A 9 22.78 19.42 -2.89
CA VAL A 9 22.23 20.34 -1.88
C VAL A 9 23.31 21.30 -1.36
N GLU A 10 24.54 20.83 -1.15
CA GLU A 10 25.67 21.69 -0.76
C GLU A 10 26.08 22.67 -1.86
N ALA A 11 26.04 22.27 -3.13
CA ALA A 11 26.35 23.15 -4.26
C ALA A 11 25.35 24.32 -4.42
N LYS A 12 24.13 24.20 -3.89
CA LYS A 12 23.07 25.21 -4.03
C LYS A 12 23.04 26.24 -2.89
N LEU A 13 23.77 25.98 -1.80
CA LEU A 13 23.93 26.89 -0.66
C LEU A 13 25.11 27.87 -0.84
N HIS A 14 26.06 27.58 -1.72
CA HIS A 14 27.23 28.44 -1.97
C HIS A 14 27.05 29.51 -3.06
N GLY A 15 25.86 29.60 -3.68
CA GLY A 15 25.62 30.44 -4.86
C GLY A 15 24.81 31.73 -4.65
N LEU A 16 24.45 32.08 -3.41
CA LEU A 16 23.63 33.27 -3.13
C LEU A 16 24.48 34.36 -2.47
N PRO A 17 24.67 35.54 -3.08
CA PRO A 17 25.37 36.65 -2.46
C PRO A 17 24.53 37.19 -1.30
N LEU A 18 25.03 36.97 -0.09
CA LEU A 18 24.50 37.49 1.17
C LEU A 18 24.89 38.98 1.27
N VAL A 19 24.07 39.87 0.72
CA VAL A 19 24.18 41.32 0.92
C VAL A 19 23.07 41.75 1.86
N VAL A 20 23.25 41.48 3.16
CA VAL A 20 22.51 42.15 4.23
C VAL A 20 23.51 42.47 5.33
N GLY A 21 24.18 43.60 5.18
CA GLY A 21 25.06 44.17 6.18
C GLY A 21 25.00 45.68 6.07
N ALA A 22 24.82 46.34 7.22
CA ALA A 22 24.89 47.77 7.46
C ALA A 22 23.69 48.65 7.04
N ARG A 23 22.65 48.68 7.90
CA ARG A 23 22.06 49.93 8.41
C ARG A 23 21.12 49.63 9.58
N LEU A 24 21.67 49.46 10.78
CA LEU A 24 20.89 49.18 12.00
C LEU A 24 21.30 50.05 13.20
N ASP A 25 21.90 51.22 12.95
CA ASP A 25 22.37 52.15 13.99
C ASP A 25 21.80 53.58 13.84
N LEU A 26 20.56 53.76 13.38
CA LEU A 26 20.00 55.12 13.28
C LEU A 26 18.53 55.27 13.64
N LEU A 27 18.05 54.57 14.68
CA LEU A 27 16.78 54.90 15.32
C LEU A 27 16.85 54.61 16.83
N ASP A 28 17.80 55.28 17.49
CA ASP A 28 17.77 55.46 18.94
C ASP A 28 17.50 56.95 19.17
N GLY A 29 16.22 57.30 19.39
CA GLY A 29 15.84 58.68 19.66
C GLY A 29 14.53 59.16 19.04
N ILE A 30 13.41 58.46 19.28
CA ILE A 30 12.10 59.13 19.33
C ILE A 30 11.36 58.56 20.55
N GLY A 31 11.39 59.32 21.64
CA GLY A 31 10.64 59.03 22.87
C GLY A 31 9.13 59.20 22.69
N PRO A 32 8.33 58.71 23.65
CA PRO A 32 6.88 58.63 23.52
C PRO A 32 6.25 60.01 23.72
N GLY A 33 5.78 60.60 22.62
CA GLY A 33 4.87 61.73 22.66
C GLY A 33 3.45 61.25 22.92
N ASP A 34 3.03 61.41 24.16
CA ASP A 34 1.63 61.50 24.58
C ASP A 34 0.84 62.40 23.61
N ASN A 35 -0.32 61.92 23.17
CA ASN A 35 -1.53 62.68 22.83
C ASN A 35 -2.60 61.67 22.41
N GLY A 36 -3.54 61.41 23.33
CA GLY A 36 -4.77 60.71 23.01
C GLY A 36 -5.60 61.53 22.03
N GLU A 37 -5.86 60.96 20.85
CA GLU A 37 -6.90 61.45 19.95
C GLU A 37 -7.48 60.29 19.14
N ALA A 38 -8.80 60.34 18.96
CA ALA A 38 -9.69 59.26 18.54
C ALA A 38 -9.31 58.60 17.20
N PRO A 39 -9.63 57.31 17.00
CA PRO A 39 -9.33 56.61 15.76
C PRO A 39 -10.33 57.00 14.66
N GLY A 40 -9.82 57.34 13.47
CA GLY A 40 -10.61 57.26 12.24
C GLY A 40 -11.03 58.57 11.56
N ALA A 41 -10.31 59.67 11.73
CA ALA A 41 -10.37 60.75 10.74
C ALA A 41 -9.25 60.52 9.73
N GLU A 42 -9.57 60.00 8.54
CA GLU A 42 -8.65 60.05 7.40
C GLU A 42 -8.23 61.51 7.22
N ARG A 43 -6.99 61.82 7.61
CA ARG A 43 -6.44 63.16 7.42
C ARG A 43 -6.24 63.34 5.93
N GLU A 44 -7.20 64.02 5.32
CA GLU A 44 -7.21 64.35 3.92
C GLU A 44 -6.21 65.49 3.66
N ILE A 45 -5.07 65.17 3.05
CA ILE A 45 -4.08 66.17 2.66
C ILE A 45 -4.50 66.76 1.31
N PRO A 46 -4.41 68.10 1.11
CA PRO A 46 -4.63 68.71 -0.20
C PRO A 46 -3.77 68.03 -1.26
N ASN A 47 -4.39 67.60 -2.35
CA ASN A 47 -3.69 66.87 -3.39
C ASN A 47 -2.57 67.77 -3.99
N PRO A 48 -1.28 67.40 -3.84
CA PRO A 48 -0.17 68.25 -4.29
C PRO A 48 -0.23 68.49 -5.80
N ARG A 49 -0.77 67.52 -6.56
CA ARG A 49 -0.97 67.63 -8.00
C ARG A 49 -1.95 68.73 -8.39
N ARG A 50 -2.95 69.00 -7.56
CA ARG A 50 -3.95 70.05 -7.78
C ARG A 50 -3.36 71.44 -7.57
N ALA A 51 -2.41 71.59 -6.64
CA ALA A 51 -1.68 72.84 -6.44
C ALA A 51 -0.80 73.18 -7.66
N GLU A 52 -0.07 72.20 -8.20
CA GLU A 52 0.73 72.38 -9.43
C GLU A 52 -0.13 72.82 -10.63
N LEU A 53 -1.30 72.19 -10.82
CA LEU A 53 -2.21 72.54 -11.91
C LEU A 53 -2.77 73.96 -11.78
N LEU A 54 -3.01 74.43 -10.56
CA LEU A 54 -3.49 75.78 -10.29
C LEU A 54 -2.42 76.84 -10.63
N GLU A 55 -1.16 76.57 -10.31
CA GLU A 55 -0.04 77.43 -10.70
C GLU A 55 0.12 77.51 -12.23
N ASP A 56 0.01 76.37 -12.92
CA ASP A 56 0.06 76.30 -14.39
C ASP A 56 -1.09 77.10 -15.05
N ILE A 57 -2.32 77.00 -14.52
CA ILE A 57 -3.48 77.77 -14.99
C ILE A 57 -3.25 79.27 -14.80
N GLN A 58 -2.70 79.69 -13.66
CA GLN A 58 -2.40 81.09 -13.39
C GLN A 58 -1.31 81.62 -14.33
N ARG A 59 -0.27 80.83 -14.59
CA ARG A 59 0.79 81.19 -15.55
C ARG A 59 0.23 81.40 -16.96
N LEU A 60 -0.61 80.49 -17.45
CA LEU A 60 -1.23 80.59 -18.78
C LEU A 60 -2.15 81.81 -18.89
N ARG A 61 -2.89 82.17 -17.83
CA ARG A 61 -3.71 83.40 -17.81
C ARG A 61 -2.84 84.66 -17.88
N GLU A 62 -1.71 84.67 -17.19
CA GLU A 62 -0.77 85.79 -17.23
C GLU A 62 -0.12 85.95 -18.60
N GLU A 63 0.24 84.85 -19.27
CA GLU A 63 0.75 84.88 -20.65
C GLU A 63 -0.26 85.46 -21.65
N ILE A 64 -1.55 85.16 -21.50
CA ILE A 64 -2.61 85.79 -22.28
C ILE A 64 -2.67 87.29 -21.99
N ARG A 65 -2.64 87.68 -20.71
CA ARG A 65 -2.72 89.09 -20.28
C ARG A 65 -1.57 89.91 -20.87
N VAL A 66 -0.36 89.37 -20.84
CA VAL A 66 0.85 90.00 -21.41
C VAL A 66 0.76 90.06 -22.93
N GLY A 67 0.33 88.98 -23.59
CA GLY A 67 0.17 88.95 -25.05
C GLY A 67 -0.81 90.01 -25.57
N VAL A 68 -1.95 90.16 -24.90
CA VAL A 68 -3.00 91.13 -25.27
C VAL A 68 -2.58 92.57 -24.94
N THR A 69 -2.06 92.80 -23.73
CA THR A 69 -1.79 94.17 -23.24
C THR A 69 -0.48 94.75 -23.74
N GLN A 70 0.60 93.95 -23.80
CA GLN A 70 1.94 94.46 -24.11
C GLN A 70 2.36 94.23 -25.56
N LYS A 71 1.83 93.19 -26.23
CA LYS A 71 2.17 92.84 -27.61
C LYS A 71 1.06 93.18 -28.61
N GLU A 72 0.00 93.86 -28.15
CA GLU A 72 -1.19 94.24 -28.93
C GLU A 72 -1.80 93.08 -29.75
N MET A 73 -1.63 91.85 -29.26
CA MET A 73 -2.17 90.68 -29.95
C MET A 73 -3.70 90.67 -29.77
N THR A 74 -4.42 90.67 -30.90
CA THR A 74 -5.88 90.55 -30.90
C THR A 74 -6.31 89.16 -30.43
N ASP A 75 -7.51 89.04 -29.88
CA ASP A 75 -8.08 87.76 -29.44
C ASP A 75 -8.10 86.65 -30.51
N ALA A 76 -8.05 87.01 -31.80
CA ALA A 76 -7.98 86.11 -32.95
C ALA A 76 -6.54 85.70 -33.35
N HIS A 77 -5.50 86.19 -32.66
CA HIS A 77 -4.12 85.84 -32.96
C HIS A 77 -3.86 84.35 -32.69
N PRO A 78 -3.22 83.59 -33.60
CA PRO A 78 -3.10 82.13 -33.50
C PRO A 78 -2.40 81.67 -32.21
N THR A 79 -1.46 82.47 -31.68
CA THR A 79 -0.79 82.18 -30.40
C THR A 79 -1.74 82.28 -29.20
N ILE A 80 -2.67 83.26 -29.18
CA ILE A 80 -3.63 83.42 -28.09
C ILE A 80 -4.65 82.29 -28.12
N VAL A 81 -5.12 81.89 -29.31
CA VAL A 81 -6.03 80.75 -29.48
C VAL A 81 -5.40 79.47 -28.91
N ARG A 82 -4.13 79.19 -29.24
CA ARG A 82 -3.41 78.03 -28.70
C ARG A 82 -3.28 78.06 -27.17
N ILE A 83 -2.99 79.23 -26.59
CA ILE A 83 -2.85 79.35 -25.13
C ILE A 83 -4.22 79.20 -24.45
N LYS A 84 -5.31 79.72 -25.05
CA LYS A 84 -6.69 79.52 -24.57
C LYS A 84 -7.10 78.04 -24.61
N GLU A 85 -6.73 77.31 -25.67
CA GLU A 85 -6.94 75.85 -25.76
C GLU A 85 -6.19 75.09 -24.67
N LEU A 86 -4.91 75.43 -24.45
CA LEU A 86 -4.10 74.84 -23.36
C LEU A 86 -4.68 75.15 -21.98
N LEU A 87 -5.15 76.37 -21.77
CA LEU A 87 -5.82 76.79 -20.53
C LEU A 87 -7.09 75.96 -20.30
N ALA A 88 -7.91 75.76 -21.33
CA ALA A 88 -9.11 74.94 -21.25
C ALA A 88 -8.78 73.47 -20.92
N ALA A 89 -7.73 72.91 -21.51
CA ALA A 89 -7.28 71.55 -21.22
C ALA A 89 -6.80 71.39 -19.77
N ARG A 90 -6.00 72.34 -19.25
CA ARG A 90 -5.51 72.30 -17.86
C ARG A 90 -6.61 72.57 -16.83
N GLN A 91 -7.60 73.40 -17.17
CA GLN A 91 -8.78 73.59 -16.34
C GLN A 91 -9.57 72.27 -16.19
N LEU A 92 -9.73 71.52 -17.29
CA LEU A 92 -10.40 70.23 -17.26
C LEU A 92 -9.65 69.20 -16.41
N GLU A 93 -8.31 69.16 -16.48
CA GLU A 93 -7.48 68.28 -15.63
C GLU A 93 -7.57 68.66 -14.14
N TYR A 94 -7.63 69.96 -13.83
CA TYR A 94 -7.82 70.47 -12.48
C TYR A 94 -9.19 70.06 -11.90
N ASP A 95 -10.25 70.17 -12.70
CA ASP A 95 -11.61 69.81 -12.28
C ASP A 95 -11.79 68.29 -12.13
N ALA A 96 -11.06 67.49 -12.91
CA ALA A 96 -11.04 66.03 -12.82
C ALA A 96 -10.21 65.50 -11.64
N THR A 97 -9.30 66.31 -11.08
CA THR A 97 -8.40 65.89 -10.00
C THR A 97 -9.06 66.04 -8.62
N PRO A 98 -9.15 64.96 -7.81
CA PRO A 98 -9.74 65.03 -6.46
C PRO A 98 -9.04 66.09 -5.57
N PRO A 99 -9.80 66.85 -4.77
CA PRO A 99 -9.26 67.92 -3.91
C PRO A 99 -8.27 67.42 -2.86
N THR A 100 -8.47 66.19 -2.40
CA THR A 100 -7.76 65.61 -1.28
C THR A 100 -7.38 64.16 -1.58
N ILE A 101 -6.26 63.74 -1.00
CA ILE A 101 -5.80 62.34 -1.04
C ILE A 101 -5.65 61.84 0.41
N PRO A 102 -5.95 60.56 0.69
CA PRO A 102 -5.75 60.00 2.01
C PRO A 102 -4.26 59.97 2.35
N GLU A 103 -3.91 60.47 3.55
CA GLU A 103 -2.55 60.40 4.08
C GLU A 103 -2.11 58.94 4.22
N PHE A 104 -1.07 58.54 3.48
CA PHE A 104 -0.51 57.20 3.60
C PHE A 104 0.35 57.11 4.86
N ASN A 105 -0.17 56.49 5.92
CA ASN A 105 0.56 56.31 7.17
C ASN A 105 1.64 55.23 7.03
N GLY A 106 2.85 55.62 6.63
CA GLY A 106 3.98 54.70 6.40
C GLY A 106 4.36 53.84 7.62
N ALA A 107 4.05 54.30 8.83
CA ALA A 107 4.29 53.57 10.08
C ALA A 107 3.44 52.29 10.19
N GLU A 108 2.20 52.30 9.68
CA GLU A 108 1.32 51.12 9.67
C GLU A 108 1.79 50.08 8.64
N ALA A 109 2.28 50.52 7.49
CA ALA A 109 2.84 49.65 6.46
C ALA A 109 4.12 48.94 6.92
N GLU A 110 5.00 49.64 7.67
CA GLU A 110 6.19 49.03 8.25
C GLU A 110 5.85 48.05 9.37
N THR A 111 4.94 48.40 10.28
CA THR A 111 4.49 47.53 11.37
C THR A 111 3.91 46.21 10.85
N ASN A 112 3.08 46.28 9.81
CA ASN A 112 2.52 45.10 9.15
C ASN A 112 3.60 44.23 8.47
N ARG A 113 4.66 44.85 7.92
CA ARG A 113 5.78 44.13 7.31
C ARG A 113 6.63 43.41 8.35
N TYR A 114 6.91 44.04 9.50
CA TYR A 114 7.61 43.40 10.61
C TYR A 114 6.80 42.24 11.20
N ALA A 115 5.49 42.40 11.36
CA ALA A 115 4.59 41.33 11.81
C ALA A 115 4.57 40.12 10.84
N ALA A 116 4.59 40.38 9.52
CA ALA A 116 4.65 39.31 8.51
C ALA A 116 5.98 38.55 8.52
N LEU A 117 7.11 39.24 8.75
CA LEU A 117 8.43 38.62 8.87
C LEU A 117 8.53 37.75 10.13
N ASP A 118 8.01 38.24 11.26
CA ASP A 118 7.98 37.51 12.54
C ASP A 118 7.11 36.23 12.43
N GLU A 119 5.95 36.31 11.78
CA GLU A 119 5.12 35.13 11.54
C GLU A 119 5.83 34.11 10.63
N THR A 120 6.54 34.57 9.58
CA THR A 120 7.31 33.70 8.70
C THR A 120 8.47 33.01 9.44
N GLN A 121 9.12 33.72 10.36
CA GLN A 121 10.17 33.17 11.19
C GLN A 121 9.64 32.07 12.12
N ARG A 122 8.50 32.32 12.78
CA ARG A 122 7.81 31.30 13.62
C ARG A 122 7.43 30.07 12.82
N GLN A 123 6.99 30.23 11.58
CA GLN A 123 6.68 29.11 10.70
C GLN A 123 7.92 28.29 10.35
N SER A 124 9.04 28.96 10.09
CA SER A 124 10.33 28.32 9.82
C SER A 124 10.82 27.53 11.04
N ASP A 125 10.74 28.11 12.24
CA ASP A 125 11.13 27.45 13.49
C ASP A 125 10.27 26.22 13.79
N LYS A 126 8.94 26.32 13.57
CA LYS A 126 8.02 25.17 13.67
C LYS A 126 8.39 24.06 12.70
N LEU A 127 8.79 24.41 11.47
CA LEU A 127 9.17 23.44 10.46
C LEU A 127 10.52 22.79 10.80
N ALA A 128 11.49 23.56 11.28
CA ALA A 128 12.77 23.05 11.76
C ALA A 128 12.59 22.06 12.93
N ALA A 129 11.74 22.40 13.90
CA ALA A 129 11.40 21.50 15.01
C ALA A 129 10.72 20.20 14.53
N ARG A 130 9.87 20.28 13.48
CA ARG A 130 9.26 19.09 12.87
C ARG A 130 10.31 18.21 12.20
N VAL A 131 11.27 18.78 11.47
CA VAL A 131 12.36 18.03 10.84
C VAL A 131 13.21 17.32 11.89
N ASP A 132 13.66 18.03 12.93
CA ASP A 132 14.43 17.42 14.03
C ASP A 132 13.65 16.29 14.73
N SER A 133 12.34 16.46 14.95
CA SER A 133 11.51 15.39 15.52
C SER A 133 11.44 14.14 14.63
N LYS A 134 11.47 14.32 13.30
CA LYS A 134 11.45 13.22 12.32
C LYS A 134 12.81 12.54 12.25
N ASP A 135 13.89 13.29 12.30
CA ASP A 135 15.26 12.77 12.31
C ASP A 135 15.51 11.92 13.56
N ARG A 136 15.06 12.36 14.73
CA ARG A 136 15.13 11.56 15.97
C ARG A 136 14.33 10.26 15.87
N ARG A 137 13.13 10.31 15.27
CA ARG A 137 12.32 9.10 15.02
C ARG A 137 13.01 8.17 14.05
N LEU A 138 13.63 8.69 13.00
CA LEU A 138 14.36 7.91 12.01
C LEU A 138 15.56 7.22 12.66
N ALA A 139 16.36 7.93 13.46
CA ALA A 139 17.45 7.36 14.22
C ALA A 139 16.98 6.23 15.18
N ALA A 140 15.85 6.44 15.88
CA ALA A 140 15.27 5.42 16.75
C ALA A 140 14.81 4.17 15.99
N VAL A 141 14.19 4.34 14.81
CA VAL A 141 13.76 3.23 13.95
C VAL A 141 14.96 2.46 13.40
N VAL A 142 16.00 3.16 12.95
CA VAL A 142 17.25 2.53 12.48
C VAL A 142 17.92 1.74 13.61
N GLY A 143 17.96 2.28 14.83
CA GLY A 143 18.46 1.55 16.00
C GLY A 143 17.68 0.27 16.28
N ARG A 144 16.34 0.33 16.24
CA ARG A 144 15.48 -0.86 16.40
C ARG A 144 15.68 -1.88 15.29
N LEU A 145 15.86 -1.44 14.05
CA LEU A 145 16.11 -2.34 12.93
C LEU A 145 17.41 -3.13 13.13
N ALA A 146 18.49 -2.45 13.53
CA ALA A 146 19.76 -3.10 13.83
C ALA A 146 19.67 -4.11 14.99
N GLU A 147 18.85 -3.82 16.00
CA GLU A 147 18.58 -4.76 17.10
C GLU A 147 17.80 -5.99 16.63
N ILE A 148 16.74 -5.80 15.84
CA ILE A 148 15.96 -6.89 15.26
C ILE A 148 16.82 -7.78 14.36
N GLU A 149 17.71 -7.18 13.56
CA GLU A 149 18.64 -7.93 12.71
C GLU A 149 19.62 -8.78 13.54
N ARG A 150 20.15 -8.26 14.64
CA ARG A 150 20.98 -9.05 15.57
C ARG A 150 20.22 -10.22 16.19
N ILE A 151 18.98 -9.99 16.62
CA ILE A 151 18.11 -11.05 17.17
C ILE A 151 17.78 -12.07 16.08
N ARG A 152 17.53 -11.64 14.85
CA ARG A 152 17.25 -12.55 13.72
C ARG A 152 18.46 -13.41 13.37
N ALA A 153 19.66 -12.83 13.36
CA ALA A 153 20.90 -13.54 13.10
C ALA A 153 21.14 -14.63 14.16
N SER A 154 21.02 -14.27 15.45
CA SER A 154 21.16 -15.26 16.52
C SER A 154 20.04 -16.30 16.50
N ALA A 155 18.79 -15.92 16.20
CA ALA A 155 17.68 -16.87 16.10
C ALA A 155 17.87 -17.90 14.98
N MET A 156 18.49 -17.53 13.85
CA MET A 156 18.82 -18.48 12.77
C MET A 156 19.87 -19.49 13.24
N GLU A 157 20.93 -19.06 13.92
CA GLU A 157 21.95 -19.96 14.49
C GLU A 157 21.34 -20.95 15.49
N HIS A 158 20.50 -20.47 16.41
CA HIS A 158 19.81 -21.32 17.39
C HIS A 158 18.86 -22.31 16.72
N ARG A 159 18.17 -21.89 15.65
CA ARG A 159 17.27 -22.75 14.89
C ARG A 159 18.02 -23.87 14.18
N GLU A 160 19.14 -23.56 13.54
CA GLU A 160 19.99 -24.57 12.90
C GLU A 160 20.56 -25.56 13.92
N ALA A 161 21.06 -25.07 15.05
CA ALA A 161 21.57 -25.91 16.14
C ALA A 161 20.46 -26.83 16.70
N TYR A 162 19.26 -26.30 16.92
CA TYR A 162 18.10 -27.09 17.37
C TYR A 162 17.73 -28.18 16.36
N HIS A 163 17.68 -27.85 15.06
CA HIS A 163 17.37 -28.84 14.03
C HIS A 163 18.43 -29.95 13.94
N LYS A 164 19.72 -29.61 14.06
CA LYS A 164 20.80 -30.60 14.12
C LYS A 164 20.67 -31.51 15.34
N ALA A 165 20.51 -30.94 16.54
CA ALA A 165 20.34 -31.70 17.77
C ALA A 165 19.10 -32.61 17.72
N LYS A 166 17.99 -32.14 17.13
CA LYS A 166 16.78 -32.94 16.94
C LYS A 166 17.02 -34.11 15.97
N ALA A 167 17.71 -33.86 14.86
CA ALA A 167 18.04 -34.92 13.89
C ALA A 167 18.97 -35.98 14.50
N GLU A 168 19.97 -35.56 15.29
CA GLU A 168 20.83 -36.47 16.04
C GLU A 168 20.04 -37.30 17.06
N MET A 169 19.14 -36.68 17.81
CA MET A 169 18.27 -37.39 18.75
C MET A 169 17.40 -38.44 18.04
N THR A 170 16.86 -38.12 16.86
CA THR A 170 16.07 -39.07 16.06
C THR A 170 16.93 -40.24 15.60
N ARG A 171 18.13 -39.98 15.07
CA ARG A 171 19.08 -41.04 14.67
C ARG A 171 19.44 -41.95 15.84
N LEU A 172 19.79 -41.37 17.00
CA LEU A 172 20.18 -42.15 18.17
C LEU A 172 19.04 -43.04 18.70
N LYS A 173 17.79 -42.59 18.59
CA LYS A 173 16.61 -43.40 18.89
C LYS A 173 16.42 -44.54 17.90
N GLU A 174 16.59 -44.27 16.61
CA GLU A 174 16.52 -45.29 15.57
C GLU A 174 17.57 -46.38 15.80
N ASP A 175 18.82 -45.97 16.04
CA ASP A 175 19.92 -46.88 16.35
C ASP A 175 19.60 -47.72 17.59
N LEU A 176 19.14 -47.10 18.68
CA LEU A 176 18.78 -47.80 19.91
C LEU A 176 17.66 -48.83 19.68
N ASN A 177 16.64 -48.49 18.89
CA ASN A 177 15.59 -49.43 18.52
C ASN A 177 16.15 -50.60 17.71
N GLN A 178 17.02 -50.34 16.73
CA GLN A 178 17.68 -51.39 15.95
C GLN A 178 18.53 -52.31 16.84
N TRP A 179 19.30 -51.76 17.78
CA TRP A 179 20.06 -52.55 18.75
C TRP A 179 19.14 -53.41 19.63
N GLN A 180 18.01 -52.87 20.09
CA GLN A 180 17.04 -53.63 20.86
C GLN A 180 16.43 -54.79 20.06
N GLU A 181 16.07 -54.54 18.80
CA GLU A 181 15.55 -55.58 17.89
C GLU A 181 16.59 -56.67 17.62
N GLN A 182 17.87 -56.32 17.51
CA GLN A 182 18.95 -57.29 17.28
C GLN A 182 19.34 -58.07 18.55
N ILE A 183 19.31 -57.44 19.73
CA ILE A 183 19.69 -58.10 21.00
C ILE A 183 18.62 -59.09 21.45
N ALA A 184 17.32 -58.79 21.23
CA ALA A 184 16.22 -59.66 21.63
C ALA A 184 16.39 -61.14 21.18
N PRO A 185 16.60 -61.46 19.89
CA PRO A 185 16.80 -62.83 19.44
C PRO A 185 18.11 -63.44 19.92
N VAL A 186 19.20 -62.66 19.99
CA VAL A 186 20.51 -63.15 20.45
C VAL A 186 20.46 -63.57 21.92
N SER A 187 19.76 -62.78 22.76
CA SER A 187 19.58 -63.12 24.18
C SER A 187 18.77 -64.40 24.37
N GLN A 188 17.78 -64.64 23.52
CA GLN A 188 16.98 -65.86 23.55
C GLN A 188 17.81 -67.08 23.11
N VAL A 189 18.62 -66.95 22.06
CA VAL A 189 19.52 -68.03 21.59
C VAL A 189 20.59 -68.35 22.63
N LEU A 190 21.24 -67.34 23.22
CA LEU A 190 22.21 -67.54 24.30
C LEU A 190 21.59 -68.19 25.55
N TYR A 191 20.35 -67.83 25.89
CA TYR A 191 19.63 -68.44 27.01
C TYR A 191 19.29 -69.92 26.76
N LEU A 192 19.04 -70.28 25.50
CA LEU A 192 18.82 -71.68 25.09
C LEU A 192 20.12 -72.49 25.04
N ASP A 193 21.21 -71.87 24.56
CA ASP A 193 22.54 -72.49 24.47
C ASP A 193 23.16 -72.74 25.87
N ASN A 194 23.12 -71.74 26.76
CA ASN A 194 23.57 -71.89 28.16
C ASN A 194 22.78 -72.96 28.93
N LYS A 195 21.55 -73.29 28.51
CA LYS A 195 20.75 -74.36 29.12
C LYS A 195 21.03 -75.74 28.55
N ASN A 196 21.93 -75.88 27.58
CA ASN A 196 22.47 -77.14 27.07
C ASN A 196 21.38 -78.21 26.81
N ARG A 197 20.18 -77.77 26.41
CA ARG A 197 19.03 -78.63 26.17
C ARG A 197 18.82 -78.70 24.67
N SER A 198 19.11 -79.86 24.10
CA SER A 198 18.63 -80.26 22.79
C SER A 198 17.09 -80.31 22.83
N VAL A 199 16.46 -79.18 22.52
CA VAL A 199 15.00 -79.08 22.47
C VAL A 199 14.53 -79.83 21.23
N ARG A 200 14.16 -81.10 21.40
CA ARG A 200 13.38 -81.84 20.42
C ARG A 200 11.96 -81.26 20.43
N PHE A 201 11.66 -80.38 19.47
CA PHE A 201 10.31 -79.87 19.27
C PHE A 201 9.40 -81.00 18.78
N SER A 202 8.58 -81.56 19.67
CA SER A 202 7.43 -82.35 19.28
C SER A 202 6.24 -81.41 19.11
N ALA A 203 5.71 -81.32 17.89
CA ALA A 203 4.55 -80.48 17.60
C ALA A 203 3.30 -81.14 18.21
N ILE A 204 2.95 -80.75 19.44
CA ILE A 204 1.76 -81.25 20.16
C ILE A 204 0.46 -80.74 19.48
N GLN A 205 0.53 -79.64 18.73
CA GLN A 205 -0.63 -79.05 18.06
C GLN A 205 -0.22 -78.38 16.75
N GLY A 206 -0.96 -78.63 15.67
CA GLY A 206 -0.75 -77.98 14.38
C GLY A 206 -0.96 -76.47 14.45
N ALA A 207 -0.18 -75.70 13.70
CA ALA A 207 -0.30 -74.26 13.65
C ALA A 207 -1.67 -73.86 13.07
N TRP A 208 -2.51 -73.23 13.88
CA TRP A 208 -3.76 -72.63 13.42
C TRP A 208 -3.46 -71.29 12.77
N VAL A 209 -3.64 -71.21 11.45
CA VAL A 209 -3.58 -69.94 10.74
C VAL A 209 -4.86 -69.17 11.04
N SER A 210 -4.73 -67.94 11.57
CA SER A 210 -5.89 -67.07 11.77
C SER A 210 -6.56 -66.79 10.42
N PRO A 211 -7.86 -67.11 10.24
CA PRO A 211 -8.57 -66.83 9.01
C PRO A 211 -8.86 -65.33 8.82
N THR A 212 -8.65 -64.51 9.85
CA THR A 212 -8.88 -63.06 9.80
C THR A 212 -7.60 -62.27 10.08
N PRO A 213 -7.38 -61.15 9.38
CA PRO A 213 -6.22 -60.29 9.62
C PRO A 213 -6.33 -59.62 11.00
N VAL A 214 -5.29 -59.78 11.82
CA VAL A 214 -5.24 -59.18 13.17
C VAL A 214 -5.00 -57.67 13.10
N THR A 215 -4.32 -57.20 12.05
CA THR A 215 -4.12 -55.78 11.73
C THR A 215 -3.96 -55.60 10.21
N PRO A 216 -4.38 -54.45 9.63
CA PRO A 216 -5.21 -53.40 10.20
C PRO A 216 -6.72 -53.76 10.20
N LYS A 217 -7.49 -53.18 11.13
CA LYS A 217 -8.96 -53.35 11.18
C LYS A 217 -9.59 -52.69 9.94
N SER A 218 -10.27 -53.48 9.10
CA SER A 218 -10.87 -53.00 7.83
C SER A 218 -11.84 -51.83 8.01
N SER A 219 -12.65 -51.85 9.08
CA SER A 219 -13.58 -50.76 9.42
C SER A 219 -12.88 -49.43 9.75
N LEU A 220 -11.73 -49.48 10.42
CA LEU A 220 -10.96 -48.30 10.80
C LEU A 220 -10.30 -47.67 9.57
N VAL A 221 -9.76 -48.50 8.67
CA VAL A 221 -9.19 -48.02 7.39
C VAL A 221 -10.27 -47.34 6.55
N MET A 222 -11.45 -47.93 6.44
CA MET A 222 -12.57 -47.36 5.68
C MET A 222 -13.03 -46.01 6.25
N LEU A 223 -13.11 -45.87 7.58
CA LEU A 223 -13.47 -44.62 8.25
C LEU A 223 -12.44 -43.51 7.96
N ILE A 224 -11.15 -43.83 8.05
CA ILE A 224 -10.06 -42.89 7.76
C ILE A 224 -10.10 -42.46 6.29
N CYS A 225 -10.24 -43.40 5.36
CA CYS A 225 -10.32 -43.10 3.94
C CYS A 225 -11.54 -42.22 3.61
N MET A 226 -12.71 -42.49 4.21
CA MET A 226 -13.91 -41.66 4.04
C MET A 226 -13.68 -40.25 4.59
N GLY A 227 -13.06 -40.12 5.77
CA GLY A 227 -12.74 -38.82 6.37
C GLY A 227 -11.78 -38.00 5.50
N ILE A 228 -10.69 -38.61 5.03
CA ILE A 228 -9.71 -37.96 4.16
C ILE A 228 -10.35 -37.61 2.82
N GLY A 229 -11.08 -38.54 2.19
CA GLY A 229 -11.76 -38.30 0.91
C GLY A 229 -12.78 -37.17 1.00
N GLY A 230 -13.57 -37.13 2.07
CA GLY A 230 -14.51 -36.03 2.34
C GLY A 230 -13.81 -34.70 2.53
N ALA A 231 -12.73 -34.65 3.31
CA ALA A 231 -11.94 -33.44 3.52
C ALA A 231 -11.32 -32.91 2.22
N VAL A 232 -10.75 -33.79 1.39
CA VAL A 232 -10.20 -33.44 0.07
C VAL A 232 -11.31 -32.94 -0.87
N GLY A 233 -12.49 -33.57 -0.85
CA GLY A 233 -13.63 -33.13 -1.64
C GLY A 233 -14.07 -31.71 -1.29
N VAL A 234 -14.21 -31.40 0.01
CA VAL A 234 -14.53 -30.04 0.49
C VAL A 234 -13.45 -29.06 0.08
N LEU A 235 -12.18 -29.43 0.25
CA LEU A 235 -11.05 -28.59 -0.13
C LEU A 235 -11.07 -28.24 -1.62
N VAL A 236 -11.35 -29.21 -2.50
CA VAL A 236 -11.43 -28.98 -3.95
C VAL A 236 -12.57 -28.02 -4.30
N VAL A 237 -13.73 -28.16 -3.64
CA VAL A 237 -14.86 -27.23 -3.84
C VAL A 237 -14.50 -25.82 -3.37
N LEU A 238 -13.83 -25.68 -2.22
CA LEU A 238 -13.38 -24.38 -1.73
C LEU A 238 -12.35 -23.74 -2.65
N ILE A 239 -11.38 -24.51 -3.15
CA ILE A 239 -10.41 -24.02 -4.13
C ILE A 239 -11.11 -23.60 -5.42
N ALA A 240 -12.09 -24.39 -5.89
CA ALA A 240 -12.86 -24.05 -7.08
C ALA A 240 -13.63 -22.75 -6.92
N GLU A 241 -14.22 -22.48 -5.74
CA GLU A 241 -14.91 -21.22 -5.46
C GLU A 241 -13.93 -20.05 -5.29
N LEU A 242 -12.76 -20.26 -4.66
CA LEU A 242 -11.72 -19.23 -4.55
C LEU A 242 -11.11 -18.84 -5.91
N LEU A 243 -11.05 -19.78 -6.84
CA LEU A 243 -10.60 -19.54 -8.21
C LEU A 243 -11.72 -18.97 -9.11
N ASP A 244 -12.98 -19.03 -8.70
CA ASP A 244 -14.10 -18.40 -9.42
C ASP A 244 -14.14 -16.90 -9.11
N HIS A 245 -13.46 -16.10 -9.95
CA HIS A 245 -13.43 -14.63 -9.82
C HIS A 245 -14.68 -13.94 -10.42
N SER A 246 -15.82 -14.61 -10.44
CA SER A 246 -17.07 -14.08 -11.01
C SER A 246 -17.92 -13.38 -9.95
N TYR A 247 -18.20 -12.08 -10.14
CA TYR A 247 -19.20 -11.36 -9.35
C TYR A 247 -20.61 -11.83 -9.73
N ARG A 248 -21.35 -12.43 -8.80
CA ARG A 248 -22.70 -12.96 -9.06
C ARG A 248 -23.81 -11.96 -8.76
N THR A 249 -23.50 -10.90 -8.00
CA THR A 249 -24.50 -9.89 -7.58
C THR A 249 -23.94 -8.47 -7.72
N ALA A 250 -24.77 -7.54 -8.18
CA ALA A 250 -24.42 -6.11 -8.26
C ALA A 250 -23.89 -5.55 -6.93
N LYS A 251 -24.45 -5.99 -5.79
CA LYS A 251 -23.97 -5.63 -4.44
C LYS A 251 -22.51 -6.04 -4.19
N GLN A 252 -22.09 -7.22 -4.66
CA GLN A 252 -20.70 -7.68 -4.51
C GLN A 252 -19.73 -6.82 -5.32
N LEU A 253 -20.17 -6.35 -6.49
CA LEU A 253 -19.41 -5.44 -7.34
C LEU A 253 -19.25 -4.07 -6.68
N THR A 254 -20.33 -3.49 -6.14
CA THR A 254 -20.29 -2.21 -5.41
C THR A 254 -19.36 -2.27 -4.20
N THR A 255 -19.43 -3.34 -3.40
CA THR A 255 -18.60 -3.49 -2.20
C THR A 255 -17.12 -3.72 -2.53
N SER A 256 -16.82 -4.44 -3.61
CA SER A 256 -15.43 -4.75 -3.99
C SER A 256 -14.74 -3.60 -4.74
N LEU A 257 -15.46 -2.87 -5.59
CA LEU A 257 -14.92 -1.77 -6.40
C LEU A 257 -15.18 -0.38 -5.83
N GLY A 258 -16.07 -0.24 -4.85
CA GLY A 258 -16.43 1.05 -4.23
C GLY A 258 -17.25 1.98 -5.13
N LEU A 259 -17.76 1.49 -6.26
CA LEU A 259 -18.51 2.26 -7.25
C LEU A 259 -20.01 1.91 -7.18
N PRO A 260 -20.92 2.91 -7.15
CA PRO A 260 -22.36 2.64 -7.16
C PRO A 260 -22.79 2.07 -8.53
N VAL A 261 -23.40 0.88 -8.51
CA VAL A 261 -23.99 0.26 -9.70
C VAL A 261 -25.32 0.93 -10.02
N ILE A 262 -25.40 1.63 -11.16
CA ILE A 262 -26.59 2.37 -11.60
C ILE A 262 -27.67 1.41 -12.12
N GLU A 263 -27.27 0.39 -12.88
CA GLU A 263 -28.17 -0.61 -13.45
C GLU A 263 -27.40 -1.90 -13.79
N SER A 264 -28.08 -3.05 -13.71
CA SER A 264 -27.52 -4.35 -14.08
C SER A 264 -28.23 -4.89 -15.32
N VAL A 265 -27.48 -5.11 -16.40
CA VAL A 265 -28.02 -5.77 -17.61
C VAL A 265 -27.83 -7.28 -17.48
N GLY A 266 -28.90 -8.04 -17.68
CA GLY A 266 -28.85 -9.50 -17.67
C GLY A 266 -27.98 -10.06 -18.80
N GLU A 267 -27.35 -11.21 -18.57
CA GLU A 267 -26.58 -11.91 -19.61
C GLU A 267 -27.48 -12.26 -20.80
N ILE A 268 -27.15 -11.76 -22.00
CA ILE A 268 -27.85 -12.14 -23.24
C ILE A 268 -27.42 -13.56 -23.60
N MET A 269 -28.23 -14.54 -23.20
CA MET A 269 -27.97 -15.94 -23.48
C MET A 269 -28.26 -16.27 -24.95
N THR A 270 -27.22 -16.60 -25.72
CA THR A 270 -27.40 -17.16 -27.07
C THR A 270 -27.85 -18.63 -26.99
N ALA A 271 -28.57 -19.12 -28.00
CA ALA A 271 -29.03 -20.51 -28.05
C ALA A 271 -27.87 -21.53 -27.96
N ALA A 272 -26.70 -21.19 -28.51
CA ALA A 272 -25.49 -21.99 -28.40
C ALA A 272 -24.96 -22.06 -26.96
N ASN A 273 -24.99 -20.96 -26.21
CA ASN A 273 -24.57 -20.90 -24.81
C ASN A 273 -25.53 -21.67 -23.90
N MET A 274 -26.85 -21.56 -24.12
CA MET A 274 -27.85 -22.36 -23.40
C MET A 274 -27.65 -23.85 -23.62
N ARG A 275 -27.45 -24.29 -24.87
CA ARG A 275 -27.21 -25.70 -25.20
C ARG A 275 -25.93 -26.23 -24.55
N ARG A 276 -24.82 -25.48 -24.60
CA ARG A 276 -23.56 -25.88 -23.94
C ARG A 276 -23.72 -25.99 -22.43
N ARG A 277 -24.39 -25.03 -21.78
CA ARG A 277 -24.64 -25.04 -20.34
C ARG A 277 -25.54 -26.21 -19.93
N MET A 278 -26.57 -26.50 -20.73
CA MET A 278 -27.46 -27.63 -20.52
C MET A 278 -26.72 -28.96 -20.68
N ILE A 279 -25.97 -29.15 -21.75
CA ILE A 279 -25.16 -30.38 -21.95
C ILE A 279 -24.16 -30.55 -20.79
N ARG A 280 -23.48 -29.48 -20.37
CA ARG A 280 -22.50 -29.59 -19.27
C ARG A 280 -23.17 -29.98 -17.94
N LYS A 281 -24.34 -29.42 -17.63
CA LYS A 281 -25.06 -29.71 -16.38
C LYS A 281 -25.82 -31.04 -16.40
N VAL A 282 -26.43 -31.39 -17.53
CA VAL A 282 -27.35 -32.54 -17.64
C VAL A 282 -26.63 -33.79 -18.11
N LEU A 283 -25.56 -33.67 -18.90
CA LEU A 283 -24.82 -34.81 -19.42
C LEU A 283 -23.45 -34.92 -18.75
N VAL A 284 -22.61 -33.89 -18.86
CA VAL A 284 -21.19 -34.00 -18.50
C VAL A 284 -21.00 -34.15 -16.99
N MET A 285 -21.65 -33.31 -16.18
CA MET A 285 -21.53 -33.39 -14.71
C MET A 285 -22.02 -34.72 -14.13
N PRO A 286 -23.24 -35.22 -14.44
CA PRO A 286 -23.68 -36.49 -13.87
C PRO A 286 -22.86 -37.67 -14.39
N VAL A 287 -22.45 -37.68 -15.66
CA VAL A 287 -21.58 -38.74 -16.20
C VAL A 287 -20.21 -38.72 -15.51
N ALA A 288 -19.60 -37.56 -15.31
CA ALA A 288 -18.35 -37.46 -14.57
C ALA A 288 -18.51 -37.90 -13.11
N ALA A 289 -19.62 -37.54 -12.46
CA ALA A 289 -19.92 -37.94 -11.09
C ALA A 289 -20.13 -39.46 -10.98
N THR A 290 -20.87 -40.09 -11.89
CA THR A 290 -21.07 -41.54 -11.88
C THR A 290 -19.78 -42.30 -12.13
N ILE A 291 -18.92 -41.83 -13.05
CA ILE A 291 -17.58 -42.41 -13.26
C ILE A 291 -16.73 -42.29 -11.99
N ALA A 292 -16.72 -41.13 -11.33
CA ALA A 292 -15.95 -40.95 -10.10
C ALA A 292 -16.46 -41.84 -8.95
N ILE A 293 -17.77 -41.96 -8.78
CA ILE A 293 -18.38 -42.81 -7.75
C ILE A 293 -18.09 -44.29 -8.02
N THR A 294 -18.22 -44.74 -9.27
CA THR A 294 -17.94 -46.14 -9.64
C THR A 294 -16.45 -46.50 -9.50
N ALA A 295 -15.56 -45.58 -9.85
CA ALA A 295 -14.12 -45.75 -9.61
C ALA A 295 -13.80 -45.83 -8.10
N ALA A 296 -14.40 -44.96 -7.29
CA ALA A 296 -14.17 -44.96 -5.84
C ALA A 296 -14.72 -46.23 -5.17
N THR A 297 -15.92 -46.68 -5.54
CA THR A 297 -16.52 -47.89 -4.96
C THR A 297 -15.80 -49.16 -5.40
N SER A 298 -15.41 -49.28 -6.68
CA SER A 298 -14.62 -50.41 -7.16
C SER A 298 -13.25 -50.47 -6.48
N SER A 299 -12.55 -49.34 -6.34
CA SER A 299 -11.28 -49.26 -5.60
C SER A 299 -11.45 -49.65 -4.13
N GLY A 300 -12.50 -49.15 -3.46
CA GLY A 300 -12.79 -49.47 -2.07
C GLY A 300 -13.12 -50.95 -1.86
N LEU A 301 -13.91 -51.54 -2.76
CA LEU A 301 -14.25 -52.96 -2.74
C LEU A 301 -13.02 -53.84 -2.96
N LEU A 302 -12.13 -53.46 -3.88
CA LEU A 302 -10.87 -54.18 -4.12
C LEU A 302 -9.95 -54.11 -2.91
N ALA A 303 -9.81 -52.95 -2.28
CA ALA A 303 -9.04 -52.79 -1.06
C ALA A 303 -9.61 -53.63 0.10
N TYR A 304 -10.93 -53.66 0.24
CA TYR A 304 -11.63 -54.48 1.23
C TYR A 304 -11.40 -55.98 0.98
N LEU A 305 -11.58 -56.44 -0.26
CA LEU A 305 -11.31 -57.83 -0.64
C LEU A 305 -9.84 -58.23 -0.44
N SER A 306 -8.91 -57.31 -0.71
CA SER A 306 -7.47 -57.52 -0.49
C SER A 306 -7.12 -57.71 0.98
N LEU A 307 -7.83 -57.04 1.89
CA LEU A 307 -7.58 -57.12 3.32
C LEU A 307 -8.25 -58.35 3.94
N GLU A 308 -9.52 -58.63 3.60
CA GLU A 308 -10.31 -59.65 4.30
C GLU A 308 -10.21 -61.04 3.67
N ASN A 309 -9.97 -61.15 2.36
CA ASN A 309 -9.95 -62.42 1.64
C ASN A 309 -8.86 -62.44 0.55
N PRO A 310 -7.56 -62.58 0.91
CA PRO A 310 -6.47 -62.52 -0.06
C PRO A 310 -6.61 -63.57 -1.19
N ALA A 311 -7.17 -64.74 -0.90
CA ALA A 311 -7.41 -65.79 -1.90
C ALA A 311 -8.53 -65.46 -2.92
N LYS A 312 -9.51 -64.61 -2.54
CA LYS A 312 -10.54 -64.12 -3.48
C LYS A 312 -10.01 -62.95 -4.30
N TYR A 313 -9.24 -62.06 -3.67
CA TYR A 313 -8.55 -60.97 -4.36
C TYR A 313 -7.63 -61.48 -5.47
N GLY A 314 -6.82 -62.52 -5.21
CA GLY A 314 -5.96 -63.14 -6.21
C GLY A 314 -6.73 -63.61 -7.46
N ARG A 315 -7.89 -64.25 -7.27
CA ARG A 315 -8.75 -64.70 -8.39
C ARG A 315 -9.31 -63.55 -9.24
N VAL A 316 -9.71 -62.45 -8.61
CA VAL A 316 -10.23 -61.25 -9.30
C VAL A 316 -9.10 -60.48 -10.00
N ALA A 317 -7.93 -60.40 -9.36
CA ALA A 317 -6.75 -59.76 -9.96
C ALA A 317 -6.23 -60.56 -11.17
N ASP A 318 -6.24 -61.90 -11.08
CA ASP A 318 -5.81 -62.77 -12.16
C ASP A 318 -6.80 -62.77 -13.33
N SER A 319 -8.12 -62.70 -13.08
CA SER A 319 -9.10 -62.56 -14.17
C SER A 319 -9.00 -61.20 -14.87
N ALA A 320 -8.77 -60.12 -14.12
CA ALA A 320 -8.54 -58.80 -14.69
C ALA A 320 -7.23 -58.73 -15.49
N ARG A 321 -6.15 -59.35 -15.01
CA ARG A 321 -4.88 -59.45 -15.76
C ARG A 321 -5.03 -60.23 -17.06
N ARG A 322 -5.82 -61.31 -17.05
CA ARG A 322 -6.11 -62.09 -18.27
C ARG A 322 -6.89 -61.27 -19.28
N THR A 323 -7.97 -60.59 -18.89
CA THR A 323 -8.75 -59.77 -19.83
C THR A 323 -7.96 -58.59 -20.38
N VAL A 324 -7.11 -57.96 -19.57
CA VAL A 324 -6.21 -56.89 -20.02
C VAL A 324 -5.16 -57.43 -20.99
N ASN A 325 -4.56 -58.58 -20.69
CA ASN A 325 -3.63 -59.24 -21.61
C ASN A 325 -4.32 -59.72 -22.90
N ASP A 326 -5.57 -60.16 -22.85
CA ASP A 326 -6.34 -60.55 -24.04
C ASP A 326 -6.72 -59.32 -24.90
N LEU A 327 -6.91 -58.15 -24.28
CA LEU A 327 -7.18 -56.89 -24.98
C LEU A 327 -5.91 -56.22 -25.53
N LEU A 328 -4.78 -56.33 -24.83
CA LEU A 328 -3.49 -55.74 -25.24
C LEU A 328 -2.63 -56.70 -26.08
N GLY A 329 -2.89 -58.00 -26.01
CA GLY A 329 -2.13 -59.07 -26.65
C GLY A 329 -2.76 -59.64 -27.93
N ASN A 330 -3.76 -58.96 -28.49
CA ASN A 330 -4.31 -59.28 -29.82
C ASN A 330 -3.98 -58.16 -30.83
N GLN A 331 -2.67 -57.90 -30.95
CA GLN A 331 -1.96 -57.35 -32.10
C GLN A 331 -0.72 -58.20 -32.30
#